data_AF-A0A485CZN8-F1
#
_entry.id   AF-A0A485CZN8-F1
#
_cell.length_a   1.000
_cell.length_b   1.000
_cell.length_c   1.000
_cell.angle_alpha   90.00
_cell.angle_beta   90.00
_cell.angle_gamma   90.00
#
_symmetry.space_group_name_H-M   'P 1'
#
loop_
_entity.id
_entity.type
_entity.pdbx_description
1 polymer ?
#
loop_
_entity_poly.entity_id
_entity_poly.type
_entity_poly.pdbx_seq_one_letter_code
_entity_poly.pdbx_strand_id
1 'polypeptide(L)' 'MKFILANWMDGVGDARQELVFIGMNMDESALRARLASALLTDEEMAEGPGEWRHYPDPLAPWFAA' A
#
# COMPACT_ATOMS: atom_id res chain seq x y z
N MET A 1 8.86 -13.57 17.50
CA MET A 1 9.91 -13.19 16.52
C MET A 1 9.81 -13.93 15.19
N LYS A 2 9.62 -15.26 15.16
CA LYS A 2 9.52 -16.06 13.92
C LYS A 2 8.57 -15.51 12.84
N PHE A 3 7.40 -14.97 13.25
CA PHE A 3 6.38 -14.46 12.33
C PHE A 3 6.77 -13.15 11.61
N ILE A 4 7.46 -12.25 12.31
CA ILE A 4 7.96 -10.98 11.75
C ILE A 4 9.10 -11.28 10.76
N LEU A 5 10.06 -12.12 11.19
CA LEU A 5 11.22 -12.49 10.37
C LEU A 5 10.85 -13.25 9.10
N ALA A 6 9.72 -13.96 9.08
CA ALA A 6 9.25 -14.67 7.89
C ALA A 6 8.83 -13.73 6.75
N ASN A 7 8.53 -12.46 7.04
CA ASN A 7 8.08 -11.47 6.07
C ASN A 7 9.00 -10.23 6.07
N TRP A 8 10.19 -10.36 6.65
CA TRP A 8 11.14 -9.27 6.73
C TRP A 8 11.81 -9.03 5.37
N MET A 9 11.83 -7.78 4.92
CA MET A 9 12.56 -7.36 3.73
C MET A 9 13.72 -6.44 4.13
N ASP A 10 14.94 -6.76 3.73
CA ASP A 10 16.11 -5.93 4.06
C ASP A 10 15.97 -4.53 3.43
N GLY A 11 16.22 -3.50 4.24
CA GLY A 11 16.04 -2.09 3.86
C GLY A 11 14.62 -1.54 4.07
N VAL A 12 13.61 -2.40 4.25
CA VAL A 12 12.21 -1.98 4.46
C VAL A 12 11.64 -2.44 5.81
N GLY A 13 12.10 -3.58 6.32
CA GLY A 13 11.62 -4.21 7.54
C GLY A 13 10.34 -5.03 7.32
N ASP A 14 9.50 -5.10 8.36
CA ASP A 14 8.14 -5.66 8.27
C ASP A 14 7.13 -4.50 8.12
N ALA A 15 6.86 -4.10 6.87
CA ALA A 15 5.98 -2.98 6.52
C ALA A 15 4.56 -3.43 6.10
N ARG A 16 4.13 -4.62 6.53
CA ARG A 16 2.79 -5.14 6.21
C ARG A 16 1.72 -4.26 6.85
N GLN A 17 0.65 -4.02 6.11
CA GLN A 17 -0.51 -3.27 6.59
C GLN A 17 -1.74 -4.16 6.59
N GLU A 18 -2.54 -4.07 7.67
CA GLU A 18 -3.84 -4.72 7.77
C GLU A 18 -4.94 -3.66 7.60
N LEU A 19 -5.77 -3.81 6.56
CA LEU A 19 -6.91 -2.94 6.29
C LEU A 19 -8.20 -3.68 6.61
N VAL A 20 -9.03 -3.10 7.48
CA VAL A 20 -10.34 -3.66 7.85
C VAL A 20 -11.44 -2.73 7.35
N PHE A 21 -12.36 -3.29 6.56
CA PHE A 21 -13.53 -2.57 6.05
C PHE A 21 -14.79 -3.09 6.76
N ILE A 22 -15.63 -2.17 7.26
CA ILE A 22 -16.86 -2.50 7.99
C ILE A 22 -18.04 -1.84 7.29
N GLY A 23 -19.03 -2.64 6.89
CA GLY A 23 -20.21 -2.17 6.18
C GLY A 23 -21.20 -3.30 5.87
N MET A 24 -22.35 -2.93 5.31
CA MET A 24 -23.39 -3.87 4.88
C MET A 24 -23.43 -3.94 3.34
N ASN A 25 -23.75 -5.12 2.78
CA ASN A 25 -23.84 -5.36 1.33
C ASN A 25 -22.60 -4.94 0.53
N MET A 26 -21.41 -5.15 1.10
CA MET A 26 -20.16 -4.86 0.41
C MET A 26 -19.83 -5.93 -0.63
N ASP A 27 -19.31 -5.50 -1.78
CA ASP A 27 -18.71 -6.38 -2.78
C ASP A 27 -17.21 -6.56 -2.48
N GLU A 28 -16.87 -7.67 -1.81
CA GLU A 28 -15.48 -8.01 -1.46
C GLU A 28 -14.59 -8.12 -2.70
N SER A 29 -15.11 -8.70 -3.79
CA SER A 29 -14.34 -8.93 -5.02
C SER A 29 -13.96 -7.60 -5.67
N ALA A 30 -14.93 -6.70 -5.80
CA ALA A 30 -14.68 -5.36 -6.34
C ALA A 30 -13.71 -4.56 -5.46
N LEU A 31 -13.82 -4.67 -4.13
CA LEU A 31 -12.89 -4.00 -3.21
C LEU A 31 -11.47 -4.55 -3.36
N ARG A 32 -11.31 -5.87 -3.41
CA ARG A 32 -10.01 -6.52 -3.59
C ARG A 32 -9.38 -6.14 -4.92
N ALA A 33 -10.17 -6.09 -6.01
CA ALA A 33 -9.68 -5.67 -7.32
C ALA A 33 -9.18 -4.22 -7.30
N ARG A 34 -9.92 -3.32 -6.65
CA ARG A 34 -9.51 -1.91 -6.51
C ARG A 34 -8.25 -1.72 -5.67
N LEU A 35 -8.09 -2.52 -4.60
CA LEU A 35 -6.86 -2.50 -3.79
C LEU A 35 -5.67 -3.07 -4.58
N ALA A 36 -5.88 -4.15 -5.33
CA ALA A 36 -4.85 -4.73 -6.18
C ALA A 36 -4.38 -3.75 -7.28
N SER A 37 -5.30 -2.97 -7.87
CA SER A 37 -4.95 -1.96 -8.86
C SER A 37 -4.21 -0.75 -8.30
N ALA A 38 -4.15 -0.60 -6.98
CA ALA A 38 -3.42 0.48 -6.30
C ALA A 38 -2.02 0.05 -5.85
N LEU A 39 -1.62 -1.20 -6.11
CA LEU A 39 -0.27 -1.68 -5.84
C LEU A 39 0.69 -1.15 -6.91
N LEU A 40 1.93 -0.86 -6.49
CA LEU A 40 3.02 -0.59 -7.41
C LEU A 40 3.30 -1.82 -8.26
N THR A 41 3.59 -1.61 -9.53
CA THR A 41 4.20 -2.60 -10.43
C THR A 41 5.64 -2.91 -10.02
N ASP A 42 6.23 -3.97 -10.56
CA ASP A 42 7.62 -4.33 -10.28
C ASP A 42 8.59 -3.22 -10.72
N GLU A 43 8.30 -2.55 -11.84
CA GLU A 43 9.05 -1.41 -12.33
C GLU A 43 8.98 -0.22 -11.38
N GLU A 44 7.77 0.18 -10.97
CA GLU A 44 7.56 1.29 -10.03
C GLU A 44 8.18 0.99 -8.66
N MET A 45 8.11 -0.26 -8.21
CA MET A 45 8.75 -0.70 -6.96
C MET A 45 10.27 -0.57 -7.01
N ALA A 46 10.89 -0.77 -8.17
CA ALA A 46 12.34 -0.65 -8.37
C ALA A 46 12.84 0.81 -8.35
N GLU A 47 11.98 1.79 -8.64
CA GLU A 47 12.32 3.23 -8.58
C GLU A 47 12.57 3.70 -7.13
N GLY A 48 11.87 3.09 -6.18
CA GLY A 48 12.08 3.29 -4.75
C GLY A 48 11.55 4.63 -4.18
N PRO A 49 11.68 4.81 -2.85
CA PRO A 49 11.00 5.89 -2.12
C PRO A 49 11.39 7.32 -2.49
N GLY A 50 12.51 7.50 -3.20
CA GLY A 50 12.92 8.81 -3.72
C GLY A 50 11.99 9.28 -4.82
N GLU A 51 11.77 8.43 -5.82
CA GLU A 51 10.93 8.72 -6.98
C GLU A 51 9.43 8.70 -6.64
N TRP A 52 9.00 7.81 -5.74
CA TRP A 52 7.58 7.72 -5.34
C TRP A 52 7.01 9.04 -4.79
N ARG A 53 7.86 9.91 -4.21
CA ARG A 53 7.44 11.25 -3.73
C ARG A 53 6.97 12.18 -4.84
N HIS A 54 7.33 11.87 -6.07
CA HIS A 54 6.95 12.62 -7.26
C HIS A 54 5.75 12.01 -7.97
N TYR A 55 5.23 10.87 -7.49
CA TYR A 55 4.03 10.27 -8.06
C TYR A 55 2.82 11.19 -7.81
N PRO A 56 1.84 11.21 -8.74
CA PRO A 56 0.62 11.95 -8.53
C PRO A 56 -0.06 11.48 -7.24
N ASP A 57 -0.24 12.39 -6.27
CA ASP A 57 -1.05 12.14 -5.09
C ASP A 57 -2.50 12.56 -5.39
N PRO A 58 -3.44 11.60 -5.55
CA PRO A 58 -4.85 11.91 -5.81
C PRO A 58 -5.57 12.39 -4.55
N LEU A 59 -4.95 12.32 -3.37
CA LEU A 59 -5.52 12.79 -2.12
C LEU A 59 -5.28 14.29 -1.98
N ALA A 60 -6.27 15.00 -1.45
CA ALA A 60 -6.07 16.38 -1.06
C ALA A 60 -5.00 16.45 0.04
N PRO A 61 -4.18 17.53 0.09
CA PRO A 61 -3.27 17.75 1.20
C PRO A 61 -3.99 17.61 2.53
N TRP A 62 -3.43 16.80 3.43
CA TRP A 62 -4.04 16.50 4.72
C TRP A 62 -4.02 17.72 5.65
N PHE A 63 -3.12 18.67 5.38
CA PHE A 63 -2.97 19.93 6.08
C PHE A 63 -3.04 21.07 5.07
N ALA A 64 -3.78 22.13 5.42
CA ALA A 64 -3.71 23.39 4.69
C ALA A 64 -2.34 24.05 4.91
N ALA A 65 -1.85 24.75 3.89
CA ALA A 65 -0.58 25.47 3.92
C ALA A 65 -0.54 26.58 4.98
#